data_AF-A0A933CE69-F1
#
_entry.id   AF-A0A933CE69-F1
#
_cell.length_a   1.000
_cell.length_b   1.000
_cell.length_c   1.000
_cell.angle_alpha   90.00
_cell.angle_beta   90.00
_cell.angle_gamma   90.00
#
_symmetry.space_group_name_H-M   'P 1'
#
loop_
_entity.id
_entity.type
_entity.pdbx_description
1 polymer ?
#
loop_
_entity_poly.entity_id
_entity_poly.type
_entity_poly.pdbx_seq_one_letter_code
_entity_poly.pdbx_strand_id
1 'polypeptide(L)'
;MTPMAAARGGRTDLAGLLKRHPRLLRVLERHGVHVCAGCLLTLTSPVDRAAAYHGVPDIPGFLSALGLRPAPPRKHGRRASAVRRRGRR
;
A
#
# COMPACT_ATOMS: atom_id res chain seq x y z
N MET A 1 23.13 -5.18 -10.87
CA MET A 1 21.90 -5.27 -10.06
C MET A 1 21.82 -4.02 -9.19
N THR A 2 21.00 -3.05 -9.58
CA THR A 2 20.85 -1.79 -8.82
C THR A 2 20.10 -2.08 -7.52
N PRO A 3 20.61 -1.70 -6.33
CA PRO A 3 19.87 -1.90 -5.10
C PRO A 3 18.60 -1.04 -5.15
N MET A 4 17.43 -1.70 -5.21
CA MET A 4 16.15 -1.03 -5.05
C MET A 4 16.09 -0.51 -3.62
N ALA A 5 16.24 0.80 -3.43
CA ALA A 5 15.99 1.44 -2.15
C ALA A 5 14.63 0.95 -1.65
N ALA A 6 14.62 0.32 -0.47
CA ALA A 6 13.49 -0.40 0.09
C ALA A 6 12.29 0.54 0.29
N ALA A 7 11.50 0.73 -0.76
CA ALA A 7 10.28 1.49 -0.71
C ALA A 7 9.32 0.76 0.24
N ARG A 8 8.71 1.52 1.16
CA ARG A 8 7.71 0.99 2.08
C ARG A 8 6.39 0.89 1.31
N GLY A 9 5.77 -0.29 1.27
CA GLY A 9 4.53 -0.54 0.54
C GLY A 9 3.38 0.42 0.89
N GLY A 10 3.41 1.04 2.07
CA GLY A 10 2.43 2.02 2.53
C GLY A 10 2.63 3.49 2.07
N ARG A 11 3.71 3.82 1.36
CA ARG A 11 3.99 5.21 0.87
C ARG A 11 4.05 5.34 -0.64
N THR A 12 4.22 4.24 -1.35
CA THR A 12 4.30 4.22 -2.81
C THR A 12 2.96 3.77 -3.37
N ASP A 13 2.40 4.56 -4.28
CA ASP A 13 1.19 4.22 -5.01
C ASP A 13 1.49 3.19 -6.11
N LEU A 14 0.51 2.33 -6.40
CA LEU A 14 0.66 1.26 -7.38
C LEU A 14 0.96 1.79 -8.79
N ALA A 15 0.33 2.91 -9.19
CA ALA A 15 0.56 3.56 -10.48
C ALA A 15 2.02 4.05 -10.62
N GLY A 16 2.54 4.72 -9.60
CA GLY A 16 3.92 5.20 -9.53
C GLY A 16 4.95 4.07 -9.51
N LEU A 17 4.59 2.91 -8.96
CA LEU A 17 5.41 1.71 -9.00
C LEU A 17 5.45 1.11 -10.42
N LEU A 18 4.29 0.97 -11.06
CA LEU A 18 4.15 0.43 -12.42
C LEU A 18 4.79 1.32 -13.48
N LYS A 19 4.68 2.65 -13.36
CA LYS A 19 5.36 3.61 -14.26
C LYS A 19 6.88 3.45 -14.22
N ARG A 20 7.45 3.20 -13.04
CA ARG A 20 8.91 3.02 -12.88
C ARG A 20 9.37 1.63 -13.28
N HIS A 21 8.52 0.62 -13.07
CA HIS A 21 8.87 -0.78 -13.26
C HIS A 21 7.73 -1.55 -13.95
N PRO A 22 7.55 -1.38 -15.27
CA PRO A 22 6.46 -2.03 -16.01
C PRO A 22 6.55 -3.57 -15.98
N ARG A 23 7.74 -4.13 -15.72
CA ARG A 23 7.93 -5.59 -15.54
C ARG A 23 7.20 -6.16 -14.33
N LEU A 24 6.84 -5.33 -13.34
CA LEU A 24 6.09 -5.76 -12.15
C LEU A 24 4.64 -6.14 -12.48
N LEU A 25 4.13 -5.76 -13.65
CA LEU A 25 2.78 -6.13 -14.09
C LEU A 25 2.62 -7.65 -14.17
N ARG A 26 3.66 -8.38 -14.59
CA ARG A 26 3.69 -9.86 -14.55
C ARG A 26 3.69 -10.43 -13.14
N VAL A 27 4.27 -9.71 -12.17
CA VAL A 27 4.27 -10.13 -10.76
C VAL A 27 2.87 -9.95 -10.19
N LEU A 28 2.21 -8.83 -10.49
CA LEU A 28 0.81 -8.59 -10.10
C LEU A 28 -0.11 -9.71 -10.61
N GLU A 29 -0.02 -10.06 -11.89
CA GLU A 29 -0.84 -11.12 -12.49
C GLU A 29 -0.63 -12.48 -11.81
N ARG A 30 0.62 -12.84 -11.50
CA ARG A 30 0.92 -14.10 -10.78
C ARG A 30 0.31 -14.18 -9.39
N HIS A 31 0.10 -13.03 -8.75
CA HIS A 31 -0.54 -12.92 -7.44
C HIS A 31 -2.04 -12.63 -7.54
N GLY A 32 -2.66 -12.77 -8.72
CA GLY A 32 -4.10 -12.59 -8.93
C GLY A 32 -4.55 -11.13 -8.99
N VAL A 33 -3.60 -10.18 -9.06
CA VAL A 33 -3.89 -8.75 -9.21
C VAL A 33 -3.92 -8.42 -10.70
N HIS A 34 -5.12 -8.47 -11.28
CA HIS A 34 -5.35 -8.09 -12.68
C HIS A 34 -5.73 -6.61 -12.77
N VAL A 35 -5.17 -5.89 -13.74
CA VAL A 35 -5.52 -4.50 -14.02
C VAL A 35 -6.94 -4.44 -14.58
N CYS A 36 -7.93 -4.41 -13.68
CA CYS A 36 -9.35 -4.32 -14.01
C CYS A 36 -9.92 -2.95 -13.64
N ALA A 37 -11.21 -2.70 -13.87
CA ALA A 37 -11.86 -1.45 -13.44
C ALA A 37 -11.71 -1.20 -11.92
N GLY A 38 -11.59 -2.27 -11.12
CA GLY A 38 -11.25 -2.18 -9.69
C GLY A 38 -9.84 -1.66 -9.41
N CYS A 39 -8.87 -1.89 -10.30
CA CYS A 39 -7.54 -1.30 -10.19
C CYS A 39 -7.55 0.21 -10.40
N LEU A 40 -8.47 0.78 -11.20
CA LEU A 40 -8.57 2.24 -11.34
C LEU A 40 -8.82 2.95 -10.00
N LEU A 41 -9.55 2.28 -9.08
CA LEU A 41 -9.80 2.79 -7.73
C LEU A 41 -8.58 2.66 -6.81
N THR A 42 -7.73 1.65 -7.02
CA THR A 42 -6.59 1.33 -6.15
C THR A 42 -5.23 1.72 -6.73
N LEU A 43 -5.18 2.22 -7.98
CA LEU A 43 -3.95 2.66 -8.67
C LEU A 43 -3.24 3.78 -7.91
N THR A 44 -3.99 4.70 -7.31
CA THR A 44 -3.45 5.78 -6.48
C THR A 44 -3.35 5.43 -4.99
N SER A 45 -3.79 4.22 -4.63
CA SER A 45 -3.70 3.72 -3.26
C SER A 45 -2.34 3.10 -2.98
N PRO A 46 -1.94 3.06 -1.69
CA PRO A 46 -0.81 2.25 -1.24
C PRO A 46 -0.91 0.79 -1.70
N VAL A 47 0.22 0.18 -2.05
CA VAL A 47 0.29 -1.18 -2.63
C VAL A 47 -0.29 -2.25 -1.70
N ASP A 48 -0.11 -2.10 -0.39
CA ASP A 48 -0.68 -3.01 0.63
C ASP A 48 -2.21 -2.96 0.65
N ARG A 49 -2.81 -1.78 0.53
CA ARG A 49 -4.26 -1.61 0.43
C ARG A 49 -4.81 -2.14 -0.89
N ALA A 50 -4.09 -1.94 -1.99
CA ALA A 50 -4.48 -2.51 -3.27
C ALA A 50 -4.48 -4.06 -3.20
N ALA A 51 -3.44 -4.66 -2.61
CA ALA A 51 -3.36 -6.11 -2.42
C ALA A 51 -4.54 -6.66 -1.59
N ALA A 52 -4.87 -5.98 -0.47
CA ALA A 52 -6.00 -6.36 0.36
C ALA A 52 -7.34 -6.26 -0.39
N TYR A 53 -7.54 -5.20 -1.19
CA TYR A 53 -8.75 -5.02 -1.98
C TYR A 53 -8.93 -6.13 -3.03
N HIS A 54 -7.84 -6.60 -3.62
CA HIS A 54 -7.85 -7.70 -4.59
C HIS A 54 -7.86 -9.09 -3.96
N GLY A 55 -7.95 -9.21 -2.63
CA GLY A 55 -8.02 -10.49 -1.94
C GLY A 55 -6.74 -11.33 -2.05
N VAL A 56 -5.58 -10.69 -2.16
CA VAL A 56 -4.29 -11.39 -2.20
C VAL A 56 -4.08 -12.16 -0.89
N PRO A 57 -3.92 -13.51 -0.93
CA PRO A 57 -3.90 -14.33 0.27
C PRO A 57 -2.63 -14.16 1.12
N ASP A 58 -1.49 -13.84 0.50
CA ASP A 58 -0.21 -13.59 1.16
C ASP A 58 0.32 -12.18 0.82
N ILE A 59 -0.16 -11.18 1.56
CA ILE A 59 0.28 -9.79 1.40
C ILE A 59 1.78 -9.61 1.71
N PRO A 60 2.35 -10.20 2.79
CA PRO A 60 3.79 -10.12 3.05
C PRO A 60 4.66 -10.68 1.93
N GLY A 61 4.31 -11.85 1.38
CA GLY A 61 5.02 -12.45 0.25
C GLY A 61 4.89 -11.61 -1.03
N PHE A 62 3.68 -11.10 -1.29
CA PHE A 62 3.44 -10.19 -2.42
C PHE A 62 4.31 -8.92 -2.35
N LEU A 63 4.35 -8.26 -1.19
CA LEU A 63 5.19 -7.07 -1.02
C LEU A 63 6.68 -7.40 -1.20
N SER A 64 7.13 -8.53 -0.66
CA SER A 64 8.51 -8.99 -0.82
C SER A 64 8.86 -9.30 -2.28
N ALA A 65 7.95 -9.91 -3.04
CA ALA A 65 8.11 -10.16 -4.48
C ALA A 65 8.19 -8.87 -5.31
N LEU A 66 7.56 -7.79 -4.83
CA LEU A 66 7.68 -6.44 -5.39
C LEU A 66 8.94 -5.68 -4.89
N GLY A 67 9.76 -6.29 -4.03
CA GLY A 67 10.91 -5.63 -3.41
C GLY A 67 10.54 -4.59 -2.34
N LEU A 68 9.30 -4.62 -1.86
CA LEU A 68 8.75 -3.69 -0.89
C LEU A 68 8.75 -4.30 0.51
N ARG A 69 8.97 -3.46 1.51
CA ARG A 69 8.79 -3.86 2.92
C ARG A 69 7.36 -3.52 3.37
N PRO A 70 6.71 -4.36 4.20
CA PRO A 70 5.44 -4.03 4.81
C PRO A 70 5.56 -2.73 5.60
N ALA A 71 4.56 -1.86 5.45
CA ALA A 71 4.48 -0.67 6.29
C ALA A 71 4.19 -1.11 7.73
N PRO A 72 4.76 -0.43 8.75
CA PRO A 72 4.37 -0.70 10.12
C PRO A 72 2.87 -0.42 10.28
N PRO A 73 2.14 -1.23 11.08
CA PRO A 73 0.73 -1.02 11.31
C PRO A 73 0.52 0.40 11.86
N ARG A 74 -0.21 1.23 11.13
CA ARG A 74 -0.57 2.56 11.63
C ARG A 74 -1.58 2.32 12.73
N LYS A 75 -1.18 2.51 14.00
CA LYS A 75 -2.14 2.61 15.11
C LYS A 75 -3.16 3.66 14.69
N HIS A 76 -4.40 3.26 14.47
CA HIS A 76 -5.48 4.18 14.22
C HIS A 76 -5.56 5.06 15.47
N GLY A 77 -5.04 6.27 15.37
CA GLY A 77 -4.99 7.19 16.49
C GLY A 77 -6.42 7.39 16.94
N ARG A 78 -6.75 6.89 18.13
CA ARG A 78 -7.84 7.45 18.91
C ARG A 78 -7.51 8.93 19.01
N ARG A 79 -8.16 9.77 18.20
CA ARG A 79 -8.23 11.20 18.47
C ARG A 79 -8.91 11.29 19.82
N ALA A 80 -8.11 11.40 20.88
CA ALA A 80 -8.60 11.85 22.16
C ALA A 80 -9.06 13.30 21.93
N SER A 81 -10.36 13.47 21.73
CA SER A 81 -11.01 14.77 21.72
C SER A 81 -10.85 15.38 23.10
N ALA A 82 -9.72 16.06 23.34
CA ALA A 82 -9.55 16.95 24.47
C ALA A 82 -10.44 18.19 24.23
N VAL A 83 -11.74 18.05 24.51
CA VAL A 83 -12.65 19.17 24.68
C VAL A 83 -12.13 19.96 25.88
N ARG A 84 -11.35 21.01 25.60
CA ARG A 84 -10.95 22.01 26.59
C ARG A 84 -12.23 22.72 27.06
N ARG A 85 -12.82 22.24 28.17
CA ARG A 85 -13.85 22.99 28.88
C ARG A 85 -13.18 24.19 29.54
N ARG A 86 -13.48 25.38 29.00
CA ARG A 86 -13.29 26.67 29.67
C ARG A 86 -14.07 26.68 30.99
N GLY A 87 -13.40 26.96 32.10
CA GLY A 87 -13.97 27.64 33.26
C GLY A 87 -12.93 28.70 33.65
N ARG A 88 -13.15 30.01 33.50
CA ARG A 88 -14.02 30.87 34.34
C ARG A 88 -13.94 30.49 35.81
N ARG A 89 -12.95 31.07 36.50
CA ARG A 89 -13.18 31.96 37.65
C ARG A 89 -11.96 32.86 37.80
#